data_AF-A0A1Y4HTZ9-F1
#
_entry.id   AF-A0A1Y4HTZ9-F1
#
_cell.length_a   1.000
_cell.length_b   1.000
_cell.length_c   1.000
_cell.angle_alpha   90.00
_cell.angle_beta   90.00
_cell.angle_gamma   90.00
#
_symmetry.space_group_name_H-M   'P 1'
#
loop_
_entity.id
_entity.type
_entity.pdbx_description
1 polymer ?
#
loop_
_entity_poly.entity_id
_entity_poly.type
_entity_poly.pdbx_seq_one_letter_code
_entity_poly.pdbx_strand_id
1 'polypeptide(L)'
;MVVVNGAEYAQLLALLNQCAELNADASFAKGDYEGAQAFYTTALQKYTELEDQAQIDALSVKLDACAKKLAQQEELETEAEAYMRQGENAYNEKNYVQAKKYYLLAKDVYASMEKDAKVAEVTRRLELLEMGISEEEKAAQEAEEKAAQKSENTTIPNETTPPAAVG
;
A
#
# COMPACT_ATOMS: atom_id res chain seq x y z
N MET A 1 -5.23 45.63 -35.80
CA MET A 1 -4.30 45.31 -34.70
C MET A 1 -4.94 45.87 -33.44
N VAL A 2 -5.63 45.03 -32.66
CA VAL A 2 -6.30 45.48 -31.44
C VAL A 2 -5.22 45.69 -30.39
N VAL A 3 -4.93 46.95 -30.08
CA VAL A 3 -4.03 47.31 -28.97
C VAL A 3 -4.82 47.03 -27.71
N VAL A 4 -4.67 45.82 -27.16
CA VAL A 4 -5.19 45.50 -25.83
C VAL A 4 -4.51 46.47 -24.87
N ASN A 5 -5.29 47.34 -24.23
CA ASN A 5 -4.73 48.35 -23.33
C ASN A 5 -4.10 47.64 -22.12
N GLY A 6 -3.05 48.20 -21.53
CA GLY A 6 -2.32 47.55 -20.42
C GLY A 6 -3.21 47.15 -19.24
N ALA A 7 -4.34 47.85 -19.03
CA ALA A 7 -5.34 47.52 -18.03
C ALA A 7 -6.19 46.27 -18.37
N GLU A 8 -6.57 46.07 -19.63
CA GLU A 8 -7.28 44.85 -20.07
C GLU A 8 -6.37 43.62 -19.97
N TYR A 9 -5.08 43.78 -20.28
CA TYR A 9 -4.10 42.70 -20.16
C TYR A 9 -3.88 42.27 -18.69
N ALA A 10 -3.82 43.24 -17.77
CA ALA A 10 -3.73 42.97 -16.34
C ALA A 10 -4.99 42.27 -15.80
N GLN A 11 -6.19 42.68 -16.24
CA GLN A 11 -7.43 41.98 -15.87
C GLN A 11 -7.50 40.55 -16.43
N LEU A 12 -7.04 40.34 -17.66
CA LEU A 12 -7.00 39.02 -18.27
C LEU A 12 -6.05 38.07 -17.53
N LEU A 13 -4.88 38.57 -17.10
CA LEU A 13 -3.92 37.83 -16.29
C LEU A 13 -4.47 37.49 -14.90
N ALA A 14 -5.13 38.43 -14.23
CA ALA A 14 -5.77 38.19 -12.95
C ALA A 14 -6.84 37.08 -13.04
N LEU A 15 -7.66 37.11 -14.10
CA LEU A 15 -8.68 36.09 -14.34
C LEU A 15 -8.06 34.71 -14.64
N LEU A 16 -6.96 34.66 -15.40
CA LEU A 16 -6.24 33.42 -15.69
C LEU A 16 -5.66 32.79 -14.42
N ASN A 17 -5.08 33.60 -13.54
CA ASN A 17 -4.51 33.13 -12.27
C ASN A 17 -5.60 32.61 -11.31
N GLN A 18 -6.73 33.30 -11.23
CA GLN A 18 -7.86 32.86 -10.42
C GLN A 18 -8.44 31.51 -10.93
N CYS A 19 -8.49 31.30 -12.24
CA CYS A 19 -8.85 29.99 -12.81
C CYS A 19 -7.83 28.90 -12.44
N ALA A 20 -6.53 29.22 -12.40
CA ALA A 20 -5.51 28.27 -11.97
C ALA A 20 -5.68 27.87 -10.49
N GLU A 21 -5.99 28.83 -9.62
CA GLU A 21 -6.31 28.55 -8.22
C GLU A 21 -7.57 27.69 -8.05
N LEU A 22 -8.63 27.98 -8.80
CA LEU A 22 -9.86 27.18 -8.76
C LEU A 22 -9.62 25.74 -9.23
N ASN A 23 -8.80 25.56 -10.27
CA ASN A 23 -8.39 24.23 -10.72
C ASN A 23 -7.54 23.51 -9.66
N ALA A 24 -6.64 24.23 -8.99
CA ALA A 24 -5.84 23.70 -7.90
C ALA A 24 -6.70 23.29 -6.70
N ASP A 25 -7.65 24.13 -6.29
CA ASP A 25 -8.62 23.85 -5.22
C ASP A 25 -9.49 22.62 -5.58
N ALA A 26 -9.88 22.48 -6.84
CA ALA A 26 -10.61 21.31 -7.33
C ALA A 26 -9.76 20.03 -7.32
N SER A 27 -8.47 20.10 -7.68
CA SER A 27 -7.52 18.99 -7.55
C SER A 27 -7.29 18.61 -6.08
N PHE A 28 -7.13 19.61 -5.20
CA PHE A 28 -6.97 19.42 -3.76
C PHE A 28 -8.18 18.69 -3.16
N ALA A 29 -9.40 19.09 -3.53
CA ALA A 29 -10.62 18.44 -3.08
C ALA A 29 -10.77 16.99 -3.56
N LYS A 30 -10.12 16.62 -4.67
CA LYS A 30 -10.09 15.26 -5.23
C LYS A 30 -8.94 14.40 -4.66
N GLY A 31 -8.12 14.95 -3.76
CA GLY A 31 -6.94 14.28 -3.21
C GLY A 31 -5.72 14.28 -4.14
N ASP A 32 -5.78 15.00 -5.27
CA ASP A 32 -4.65 15.21 -6.18
C ASP A 32 -3.84 16.43 -5.70
N TYR A 33 -3.13 16.24 -4.59
CA TYR A 33 -2.36 17.31 -3.96
C TYR A 33 -1.10 17.67 -4.77
N GLU A 34 -0.53 16.74 -5.55
CA GLU A 34 0.59 17.01 -6.46
C GLU A 34 0.14 17.91 -7.61
N GLY A 35 -0.99 17.60 -8.24
CA GLY A 35 -1.58 18.45 -9.27
C GLY A 35 -1.92 19.84 -8.73
N ALA A 36 -2.55 19.90 -7.55
CA ALA A 36 -2.84 21.17 -6.87
C ALA A 36 -1.57 21.99 -6.59
N GLN A 37 -0.50 21.35 -6.12
CA GLN A 37 0.77 22.01 -5.85
C GLN A 37 1.39 22.62 -7.12
N ALA A 38 1.34 21.92 -8.25
CA ALA A 38 1.87 22.41 -9.53
C ALA A 38 1.12 23.67 -10.02
N PHE A 39 -0.21 23.66 -9.93
CA PHE A 39 -1.05 24.81 -10.27
C PHE A 39 -0.79 26.01 -9.35
N TYR A 40 -0.73 25.78 -8.03
CA TYR A 40 -0.41 26.85 -7.08
C TYR A 40 0.99 27.43 -7.28
N THR A 41 1.99 26.59 -7.58
CA THR A 41 3.35 27.06 -7.84
C THR A 41 3.40 27.95 -9.09
N THR A 42 2.65 27.57 -10.12
CA THR A 42 2.55 28.37 -11.35
C THR A 42 1.87 29.72 -11.07
N ALA A 43 0.77 29.73 -10.32
CA ALA A 43 0.09 30.96 -9.92
C ALA A 43 0.98 31.82 -9.01
N LEU A 44 1.74 31.23 -8.07
CA LEU A 44 2.67 31.92 -7.19
C LEU A 44 3.74 32.68 -7.99
N GLN A 45 4.33 32.04 -9.00
CA GLN A 45 5.29 32.68 -9.90
C GLN A 45 4.66 33.91 -10.58
N LYS A 46 3.42 33.80 -11.05
CA LYS A 46 2.69 34.91 -11.67
C LYS A 46 2.38 36.04 -10.71
N TYR A 47 1.96 35.77 -9.48
CA TYR A 47 1.75 36.82 -8.48
C TYR A 47 3.05 37.45 -8.00
N THR A 48 4.16 36.71 -8.02
CA THR A 48 5.50 37.26 -7.76
C THR A 48 5.93 38.23 -8.85
N GLU A 49 5.68 37.91 -10.13
CA GLU A 49 5.91 38.83 -11.25
C GLU A 49 5.06 40.10 -11.18
N LEU A 50 3.88 40.01 -10.56
CA LEU A 50 2.96 41.14 -10.34
C LEU A 50 3.23 41.90 -9.02
N GLU A 51 4.21 41.45 -8.22
CA GLU A 51 4.54 41.99 -6.90
C GLU A 51 3.32 42.05 -5.95
N ASP A 52 2.34 41.16 -6.13
CA ASP A 52 1.12 41.11 -5.33
C ASP A 52 1.34 40.27 -4.07
N GLN A 53 1.92 40.92 -3.05
CA GLN A 53 2.30 40.26 -1.80
C GLN A 53 1.12 39.59 -1.08
N ALA A 54 -0.09 40.15 -1.17
CA ALA A 54 -1.26 39.58 -0.52
C ALA A 54 -1.63 38.21 -1.12
N GLN A 55 -1.55 38.08 -2.45
CA GLN A 55 -1.81 36.81 -3.13
C GLN A 55 -0.66 35.82 -2.93
N ILE A 56 0.60 36.29 -2.92
CA ILE A 56 1.76 35.46 -2.63
C ILE A 56 1.60 34.80 -1.25
N ASP A 57 1.30 35.58 -0.21
CA ASP A 57 1.11 35.05 1.15
C ASP A 57 -0.06 34.06 1.22
N ALA A 58 -1.17 34.37 0.54
CA ALA A 58 -2.34 33.48 0.49
C ALA A 58 -2.02 32.14 -0.20
N LEU A 59 -1.30 32.17 -1.33
CA LEU A 59 -0.88 30.94 -2.04
C LEU A 59 0.16 30.15 -1.28
N SER A 60 1.09 30.80 -0.58
CA SER A 60 2.06 30.11 0.27
C SER A 60 1.37 29.28 1.35
N VAL A 61 0.30 29.79 1.97
CA VAL A 61 -0.51 29.02 2.94
C VAL A 61 -1.18 27.82 2.28
N LYS A 62 -1.71 27.97 1.06
CA LYS A 62 -2.31 26.86 0.31
C LYS A 62 -1.28 25.79 -0.06
N LEU A 63 -0.08 26.20 -0.49
CA LEU A 63 1.04 25.30 -0.81
C LEU A 63 1.52 24.53 0.42
N ASP A 64 1.63 25.19 1.58
CA ASP A 64 1.96 24.52 2.84
C ASP A 64 0.89 23.48 3.24
N ALA A 65 -0.39 23.79 2.98
CA ALA A 65 -1.47 22.84 3.21
C ALA A 65 -1.36 21.61 2.29
N CYS A 66 -1.06 21.81 0.99
CA CYS A 66 -0.78 20.71 0.06
C CYS A 66 0.42 19.87 0.53
N ALA A 67 1.53 20.52 0.89
CA ALA A 67 2.74 19.83 1.34
C ALA A 67 2.49 18.96 2.59
N LYS A 68 1.72 19.48 3.56
CA LYS A 68 1.33 18.70 4.75
C LYS A 68 0.47 17.49 4.40
N LYS A 69 -0.47 17.64 3.46
CA LYS A 69 -1.31 16.52 3.00
C LYS A 69 -0.52 15.47 2.25
N LEU A 70 0.41 15.89 1.39
CA LEU A 70 1.34 14.98 0.71
C LEU A 70 2.22 14.22 1.69
N ALA A 71 2.82 14.91 2.66
CA ALA A 71 3.64 14.27 3.69
C ALA A 71 2.83 13.25 4.52
N GLN A 72 1.58 13.57 4.88
CA GLN A 72 0.69 12.62 5.56
C GLN A 72 0.37 11.39 4.69
N GLN A 73 0.12 11.58 3.40
CA GLN A 73 -0.12 10.46 2.49
C GLN A 73 1.14 9.62 2.30
N GLU A 74 2.31 10.23 2.17
CA GLU A 74 3.60 9.55 2.03
C GLU A 74 3.94 8.74 3.30
N GLU A 75 3.68 9.29 4.48
CA GLU A 75 3.88 8.58 5.74
C GLU A 75 2.97 7.34 5.84
N LEU A 76 1.69 7.48 5.54
CA LEU A 76 0.74 6.34 5.51
C LEU A 76 1.12 5.30 4.45
N GLU A 77 1.56 5.74 3.27
CA GLU A 77 2.04 4.82 2.24
C GLU A 77 3.30 4.08 2.68
N THR A 78 4.26 4.78 3.27
CA THR A 78 5.48 4.20 3.80
C THR A 78 5.16 3.20 4.91
N GLU A 79 4.21 3.52 5.79
CA GLU A 79 3.75 2.62 6.85
C GLU A 79 3.11 1.34 6.25
N ALA A 80 2.21 1.51 5.28
CA ALA A 80 1.58 0.39 4.59
C ALA A 80 2.62 -0.50 3.86
N GLU A 81 3.59 0.10 3.17
CA GLU A 81 4.67 -0.63 2.51
C GLU A 81 5.58 -1.36 3.50
N ALA A 82 5.83 -0.76 4.66
CA ALA A 82 6.57 -1.42 5.74
C ALA A 82 5.82 -2.65 6.27
N TYR A 83 4.49 -2.57 6.42
CA TYR A 83 3.68 -3.73 6.76
C TYR A 83 3.71 -4.79 5.66
N MET A 84 3.63 -4.40 4.38
CA MET A 84 3.73 -5.34 3.25
C MET A 84 5.05 -6.12 3.27
N ARG A 85 6.17 -5.43 3.48
CA ARG A 85 7.49 -6.05 3.56
C ARG A 85 7.63 -6.98 4.77
N GLN A 86 7.08 -6.57 5.92
CA GLN A 86 7.06 -7.43 7.11
C GLN A 86 6.20 -8.69 6.89
N GLY A 87 5.06 -8.53 6.22
CA GLY A 87 4.20 -9.64 5.82
C GLY A 87 4.90 -10.62 4.89
N GLU A 88 5.62 -10.11 3.90
CA GLU A 88 6.37 -10.92 2.94
C GLU A 88 7.55 -11.64 3.58
N ASN A 89 8.29 -10.99 4.47
CA ASN A 89 9.34 -11.65 5.24
C ASN A 89 8.78 -12.79 6.10
N ALA A 90 7.69 -12.55 6.82
CA ALA A 90 7.03 -13.59 7.62
C ALA A 90 6.50 -14.74 6.76
N TYR A 91 6.00 -14.46 5.55
CA TYR A 91 5.57 -15.49 4.60
C TYR A 91 6.75 -16.35 4.15
N ASN A 92 7.90 -15.73 3.83
CA ASN A 92 9.12 -16.44 3.45
C ASN A 92 9.71 -17.28 4.61
N GLU A 93 9.49 -16.85 5.84
CA GLU A 93 9.83 -17.60 7.06
C GLU A 93 8.80 -18.71 7.38
N LYS A 94 7.79 -18.91 6.53
CA LYS A 94 6.65 -19.84 6.74
C LYS A 94 5.82 -19.52 7.98
N ASN A 95 5.94 -18.30 8.50
CA ASN A 95 5.13 -17.78 9.60
C ASN A 95 3.87 -17.10 9.06
N TYR A 96 2.94 -17.92 8.55
CA TYR A 96 1.75 -17.42 7.89
C TYR A 96 0.80 -16.63 8.80
N VAL A 97 0.77 -16.95 10.10
CA VAL A 97 -0.04 -16.21 11.08
C VAL A 97 0.43 -14.76 11.19
N GLN A 98 1.75 -14.56 11.29
CA GLN A 98 2.34 -13.23 11.38
C GLN A 98 2.20 -12.47 10.05
N ALA A 99 2.41 -13.16 8.93
CA ALA A 99 2.24 -12.59 7.61
C ALA A 99 0.80 -12.13 7.34
N LYS A 100 -0.20 -12.93 7.72
CA LYS A 100 -1.62 -12.55 7.64
C LYS A 100 -1.91 -11.27 8.42
N LYS A 101 -1.39 -11.17 9.65
CA LYS A 101 -1.56 -9.98 10.49
C LYS A 101 -1.01 -8.73 9.80
N TYR A 102 0.21 -8.79 9.28
CA TYR A 102 0.82 -7.63 8.63
C TYR A 102 0.13 -7.24 7.32
N TYR A 103 -0.28 -8.21 6.49
CA TYR A 103 -1.06 -7.90 5.30
C TYR A 103 -2.43 -7.31 5.61
N LEU A 104 -3.11 -7.75 6.68
CA LEU A 104 -4.36 -7.10 7.09
C LEU A 104 -4.16 -5.65 7.54
N LEU A 105 -3.07 -5.36 8.27
CA LEU A 105 -2.71 -4.00 8.65
C LEU A 105 -2.43 -3.12 7.42
N ALA A 106 -1.64 -3.61 6.47
CA ALA A 106 -1.37 -2.90 5.21
C ALA A 106 -2.66 -2.64 4.43
N LYS A 107 -3.57 -3.63 4.36
CA LYS A 107 -4.86 -3.49 3.68
C LYS A 107 -5.71 -2.39 4.28
N ASP A 108 -5.78 -2.30 5.61
CA ASP A 108 -6.57 -1.30 6.32
C ASP A 108 -6.05 0.13 6.06
N VAL A 109 -4.72 0.30 6.07
CA VAL A 109 -4.09 1.58 5.72
C VAL A 109 -4.38 1.95 4.27
N TYR A 110 -4.18 1.04 3.31
CA TYR A 110 -4.47 1.31 1.90
C TYR A 110 -5.96 1.57 1.63
N ALA A 111 -6.87 0.91 2.35
CA ALA A 111 -8.31 1.15 2.24
C ALA A 111 -8.67 2.55 2.78
N SER A 112 -8.05 2.97 3.87
CA SER A 112 -8.22 4.32 4.44
C SER A 112 -7.68 5.42 3.51
N MET A 113 -6.74 5.09 2.63
CA MET A 113 -6.20 5.98 1.60
C MET A 113 -6.96 5.91 0.27
N GLU A 114 -8.07 5.14 0.19
CA GLU A 114 -8.84 4.90 -1.04
C GLU A 114 -7.97 4.35 -2.19
N LYS A 115 -6.87 3.65 -1.87
CA LYS A 115 -5.96 3.02 -2.85
C LYS A 115 -6.47 1.64 -3.25
N ASP A 116 -7.61 1.57 -3.92
CA ASP A 116 -8.29 0.32 -4.30
C ASP A 116 -7.37 -0.68 -5.03
N ALA A 117 -6.50 -0.19 -5.91
CA ALA A 117 -5.53 -1.02 -6.63
C ALA A 117 -4.58 -1.75 -5.68
N LYS A 118 -4.08 -1.05 -4.65
CA LYS A 118 -3.20 -1.64 -3.62
C LYS A 118 -3.98 -2.58 -2.71
N VAL A 119 -5.21 -2.22 -2.30
CA VAL A 119 -6.09 -3.09 -1.50
C VAL A 119 -6.35 -4.43 -2.19
N ALA A 120 -6.59 -4.41 -3.51
CA ALA A 120 -6.75 -5.61 -4.32
C ALA A 120 -5.45 -6.44 -4.36
N GLU A 121 -4.29 -5.80 -4.49
CA GLU A 121 -2.98 -6.46 -4.45
C GLU A 121 -2.73 -7.16 -3.10
N VAL A 122 -3.01 -6.49 -1.98
CA VAL A 122 -2.87 -7.07 -0.64
C VAL A 122 -3.85 -8.23 -0.43
N THR A 123 -5.08 -8.08 -0.91
CA THR A 123 -6.09 -9.15 -0.84
C THR A 123 -5.63 -10.39 -1.61
N ARG A 124 -5.06 -10.22 -2.80
CA ARG A 124 -4.50 -11.34 -3.57
C ARG A 124 -3.33 -12.03 -2.85
N ARG A 125 -2.47 -11.27 -2.17
CA ARG A 125 -1.39 -11.84 -1.34
C ARG A 125 -1.95 -12.64 -0.16
N LEU A 126 -3.01 -12.15 0.47
CA LEU A 126 -3.70 -12.87 1.56
C LEU A 126 -4.32 -14.19 1.08
N GLU A 127 -4.91 -14.21 -0.11
CA GLU A 127 -5.46 -15.45 -0.71
C GLU A 127 -4.35 -16.49 -0.96
N LEU A 128 -3.23 -16.06 -1.54
CA LEU A 128 -2.05 -16.93 -1.75
C LEU A 128 -1.52 -17.48 -0.42
N LEU A 129 -1.52 -16.64 0.61
CA LEU A 129 -1.10 -17.04 1.95
C LEU A 129 -2.02 -18.13 2.55
N GLU A 130 -3.32 -17.99 2.37
CA GLU A 130 -4.29 -19.01 2.80
C GLU A 130 -4.13 -20.33 2.02
N MET A 131 -3.81 -20.26 0.73
CA MET A 131 -3.45 -21.45 -0.05
C MET A 131 -2.17 -22.11 0.46
N GLY A 132 -1.12 -21.34 0.78
CA GLY A 132 0.13 -21.85 1.33
C GLY A 132 -0.03 -22.56 2.68
N ILE A 133 -0.88 -22.02 3.57
CA ILE A 133 -1.26 -22.69 4.83
C ILE A 133 -1.89 -24.05 4.54
N SER A 134 -2.77 -24.14 3.53
CA SER A 134 -3.47 -25.40 3.21
C SER A 134 -2.53 -26.50 2.68
N GLU A 135 -1.46 -26.13 1.97
CA GLU A 135 -0.44 -27.07 1.50
C GLU A 135 0.46 -27.54 2.66
N GLU A 136 0.81 -26.65 3.59
CA GLU A 136 1.62 -26.98 4.76
C GLU A 136 0.83 -27.84 5.77
N GLU A 137 -0.47 -27.59 5.96
CA GLU A 137 -1.37 -28.45 6.74
C GLU A 137 -1.50 -29.85 6.14
N LYS A 138 -1.63 -29.96 4.81
CA LYS A 138 -1.63 -31.27 4.13
C LYS A 138 -0.30 -31.99 4.30
N ALA A 139 0.82 -31.29 4.17
CA ALA A 139 2.15 -31.87 4.36
C ALA A 139 2.38 -32.33 5.81
N ALA A 140 1.85 -31.59 6.79
CA ALA A 140 1.90 -31.98 8.20
C ALA A 140 1.09 -33.25 8.47
N GLN A 141 -0.14 -33.34 7.92
CA GLN A 141 -0.98 -34.55 8.04
C GLN A 141 -0.33 -35.77 7.39
N GLU A 142 0.23 -35.64 6.18
CA GLU A 142 0.93 -36.75 5.52
C GLU A 142 2.20 -37.20 6.27
N ALA A 143 2.91 -36.27 6.90
CA ALA A 143 4.08 -36.58 7.73
C ALA A 143 3.68 -37.33 9.02
N GLU A 144 2.57 -36.92 9.65
CA GLU A 144 2.03 -37.56 10.85
C GLU A 144 1.46 -38.95 10.54
N GLU A 145 0.79 -39.12 9.39
CA GLU A 145 0.28 -40.41 8.93
C GLU A 145 1.41 -41.39 8.55
N LYS A 146 2.49 -40.90 7.94
CA LYS A 146 3.72 -41.68 7.72
C LYS A 146 4.43 -42.05 9.03
N ALA A 147 4.40 -41.18 10.04
CA ALA A 147 4.97 -41.48 11.35
C ALA A 147 4.15 -42.53 12.10
N ALA A 148 2.82 -42.47 12.02
CA ALA A 148 1.91 -43.44 12.63
C ALA A 148 2.06 -44.84 12.00
N GLN A 149 2.10 -44.96 10.67
CA GLN A 149 2.26 -46.24 9.96
C GLN A 149 3.62 -46.92 10.24
N LYS A 150 4.67 -46.14 10.55
CA LYS A 150 5.99 -46.69 10.90
C LYS A 150 6.03 -47.30 12.31
N SER A 151 5.10 -46.93 13.19
CA SER A 151 5.00 -47.46 14.55
C SER A 151 4.29 -48.83 14.62
N GLU A 152 3.39 -49.15 13.69
CA GLU A 152 2.65 -50.43 13.68
C GLU A 152 3.44 -51.62 13.12
N ASN A 153 4.48 -51.41 12.30
CA ASN A 153 5.24 -52.49 11.65
C ASN A 153 6.35 -53.14 12.50
N THR A 154 6.44 -52.86 13.81
CA THR A 154 7.49 -53.41 14.69
C THR A 154 7.01 -54.56 15.59
N THR A 155 5.75 -55.00 15.48
CA THR A 155 5.19 -56.04 16.37
C THR A 155 4.94 -57.37 15.67
N ILE A 156 5.99 -58.05 15.20
CA ILE A 156 5.95 -59.52 15.03
C ILE A 156 7.29 -60.13 15.48
N PRO A 157 7.42 -60.57 16.74
CA PRO A 157 8.49 -61.49 17.12
C PRO A 157 8.12 -62.90 16.64
N ASN A 158 8.84 -63.31 15.62
CA ASN A 158 9.03 -64.67 15.15
C ASN A 158 9.36 -65.63 16.31
N GLU A 159 8.52 -66.64 16.57
CA GLU A 159 8.94 -67.87 17.26
C GLU A 159 8.89 -69.04 16.28
N THR A 160 9.93 -69.15 15.47
CA THR A 160 10.38 -70.41 14.89
C THR A 160 11.12 -71.22 15.95
N THR A 161 10.49 -72.25 16.52
CA THR A 161 11.17 -73.32 17.24
C THR A 161 11.60 -74.44 16.28
N PRO A 162 12.86 -74.91 16.32
CA PRO A 162 13.41 -75.89 15.38
C PRO A 162 13.09 -77.36 15.76
N PRO A 163 13.23 -78.32 14.82
CA PRO A 163 12.80 -79.71 14.98
C PRO A 163 13.91 -80.61 15.58
N ALA A 164 13.56 -81.41 16.59
CA ALA A 164 14.33 -82.56 17.10
C ALA A 164 13.44 -83.34 18.10
N ALA A 165 13.51 -84.66 18.31
CA ALA A 165 14.06 -85.82 17.63
C ALA A 165 13.54 -87.05 18.43
N VAL A 166 13.22 -88.13 17.71
CA VAL A 166 13.28 -89.57 18.05
C VAL A 166 13.12 -90.03 19.51
N GLY A 167 12.13 -90.92 19.72
CA GLY A 167 11.98 -91.82 20.86
C GLY A 167 10.79 -92.73 20.67
#